data_AF-A0A9P0LKE1-F1
#
_entry.id   AF-A0A9P0LKE1-F1
#
_cell.length_a   1.000
_cell.length_b   1.000
_cell.length_c   1.000
_cell.angle_alpha   90.00
_cell.angle_beta   90.00
_cell.angle_gamma   90.00
#
_symmetry.space_group_name_H-M   'P 1'
#
loop_
_entity.id
_entity.type
_entity.pdbx_description
1 polymer ?
#
loop_
_entity_poly.entity_id
_entity_poly.type
_entity_poly.pdbx_seq_one_letter_code
_entity_poly.pdbx_strand_id
1 'polypeptide(L)'
;MYLVHPILHDRMTHSMFETLYPKLRQHEKTFFNYFRMSAKSFDDLLLLIGEDLLPRANYVPREDVVSPEQKLVITLRYLTTGCYFADLHYAYRLGKSTVIDIVKKTVYVIWNKLKDIVMKEPSTEEWMEIARGLEKYTHFPNCIGAVDGKHIRIIKPLDSGSMFYNYKHFFSTVLLAVCDANYCFISIDVGACGKSNDSTIFKNSTFFKNSRKNL
;
A
#
# COMPACT_ATOMS: atom_id res chain seq x y z
N MET A 1 -15.35 -7.46 -35.81
CA MET A 1 -15.16 -7.76 -34.38
C MET A 1 -13.90 -7.04 -33.92
N TYR A 2 -14.02 -5.88 -33.26
CA TYR A 2 -12.84 -5.19 -32.74
C TYR A 2 -12.39 -5.91 -31.46
N LEU A 3 -11.21 -6.54 -31.50
CA LEU A 3 -10.59 -7.23 -30.34
C LEU A 3 -10.28 -6.27 -29.18
N VAL A 4 -10.25 -4.96 -29.45
CA VAL A 4 -9.99 -3.89 -28.49
C VAL A 4 -11.01 -2.78 -28.72
N HIS A 5 -11.58 -2.22 -27.65
CA HIS A 5 -12.55 -1.14 -27.76
C HIS A 5 -11.88 0.13 -28.33
N PRO A 6 -12.50 0.87 -29.27
CA PRO A 6 -11.89 2.03 -29.94
C PRO A 6 -11.33 3.11 -28.99
N ILE A 7 -11.96 3.29 -27.82
CA ILE A 7 -11.52 4.24 -26.77
C ILE A 7 -10.10 3.96 -26.22
N LEU A 8 -9.56 2.77 -26.48
CA LEU A 8 -8.24 2.35 -26.02
C LEU A 8 -7.17 2.51 -27.12
N HIS A 9 -7.54 2.81 -28.36
CA HIS A 9 -6.61 2.88 -29.49
C HIS A 9 -5.64 4.08 -29.39
N ASP A 10 -6.09 5.17 -28.79
CA ASP A 10 -5.34 6.42 -28.60
C ASP A 10 -4.64 6.51 -27.23
N ARG A 11 -4.45 5.36 -26.55
CA ARG A 11 -3.80 5.28 -25.23
C ARG A 11 -2.43 5.96 -25.21
N MET A 12 -1.64 5.78 -26.26
CA MET A 12 -0.28 6.32 -26.39
C MET A 12 -0.24 7.85 -26.58
N THR A 13 -1.37 8.51 -26.72
CA THR A 13 -1.45 9.96 -26.91
C THR A 13 -2.39 10.66 -25.94
N HIS A 14 -3.39 9.95 -25.41
CA HIS A 14 -4.47 10.55 -24.61
C HIS A 14 -4.67 9.91 -23.24
N SER A 15 -3.81 8.97 -22.82
CA SER A 15 -3.87 8.48 -21.44
C SER A 15 -3.33 9.54 -20.47
N MET A 16 -3.75 9.48 -19.20
CA MET A 16 -3.24 10.36 -18.15
C MET A 16 -1.74 10.14 -17.87
N PHE A 17 -1.21 8.96 -18.20
CA PHE A 17 0.24 8.72 -18.15
C PHE A 17 0.99 9.55 -19.19
N GLU A 18 0.47 9.68 -20.41
CA GLU A 18 1.14 10.48 -21.44
C GLU A 18 0.90 11.99 -21.26
N THR A 19 -0.33 12.37 -20.88
CA THR A 19 -0.78 13.77 -20.93
C THR A 19 -0.61 14.54 -19.62
N LEU A 20 -0.68 13.86 -18.47
CA LEU A 20 -0.63 14.49 -17.15
C LEU A 20 0.67 14.17 -16.40
N TYR A 21 1.11 12.91 -16.37
CA TYR A 21 2.24 12.50 -15.53
C TYR A 21 3.54 13.30 -15.78
N PRO A 22 3.97 13.58 -17.03
CA PRO A 22 5.14 14.43 -17.28
C PRO A 22 5.00 15.84 -16.68
N LYS A 23 3.79 16.40 -16.66
CA LYS A 23 3.51 17.71 -16.05
C LYS A 23 3.55 17.63 -14.52
N LEU A 24 3.09 16.52 -13.93
CA LEU A 24 3.20 16.30 -12.48
C LEU A 24 4.68 16.26 -12.06
N ARG A 25 5.54 15.59 -12.83
CA ARG A 25 6.99 15.49 -12.55
C ARG A 25 7.69 16.86 -12.50
N GLN A 26 7.14 17.88 -13.15
CA GLN A 26 7.69 19.24 -13.14
C GLN A 26 7.27 20.05 -11.90
N HIS A 27 6.32 19.56 -11.10
CA HIS A 27 5.72 20.31 -10.00
C HIS A 27 5.59 19.47 -8.72
N GLU A 28 6.62 19.50 -7.88
CA GLU A 28 6.73 18.66 -6.66
C GLU A 28 5.49 18.69 -5.76
N LYS A 29 4.93 19.87 -5.47
CA LYS A 29 3.73 19.99 -4.63
C LYS A 29 2.53 19.28 -5.23
N THR A 30 2.35 19.40 -6.55
CA THR A 30 1.25 18.77 -7.28
C THR A 30 1.48 17.26 -7.40
N PHE A 31 2.71 16.82 -7.62
CA PHE A 31 3.11 15.42 -7.60
C PHE A 31 2.78 14.78 -6.25
N PHE A 32 3.21 15.41 -5.16
CA PHE A 32 2.93 14.95 -3.81
C PHE A 32 1.44 14.91 -3.50
N ASN A 33 0.67 15.93 -3.92
CA ASN A 33 -0.78 15.88 -3.74
C ASN A 33 -1.42 14.70 -4.51
N TYR A 34 -0.96 14.45 -5.73
CA TYR A 34 -1.52 13.43 -6.60
C TYR A 34 -1.20 11.99 -6.16
N PHE A 35 0.02 11.75 -5.64
CA PHE A 35 0.52 10.42 -5.27
C PHE A 35 0.73 10.19 -3.77
N ARG A 36 0.60 11.23 -2.93
CA ARG A 36 0.96 11.23 -1.50
C ARG A 36 2.39 10.77 -1.23
N MET A 37 3.27 11.04 -2.20
CA MET A 37 4.66 10.59 -2.25
C MET A 37 5.49 11.64 -3.00
N SER A 38 6.72 11.91 -2.54
CA SER A 38 7.64 12.81 -3.24
C SER A 38 8.11 12.19 -4.57
N ALA A 39 8.55 13.01 -5.53
CA ALA A 39 9.08 12.48 -6.80
C ALA A 39 10.33 11.62 -6.57
N LYS A 40 11.17 12.01 -5.61
CA LYS A 40 12.34 11.23 -5.20
C LYS A 40 11.97 9.86 -4.63
N SER A 41 11.04 9.81 -3.67
CA SER A 41 10.59 8.54 -3.09
C SER A 41 9.90 7.63 -4.12
N PHE A 42 9.23 8.23 -5.12
CA PHE A 42 8.68 7.49 -6.25
C PHE A 42 9.79 6.84 -7.08
N ASP A 43 10.85 7.58 -7.40
CA ASP A 43 11.98 7.07 -8.18
C ASP A 43 12.74 5.98 -7.42
N ASP A 44 12.98 6.18 -6.12
CA ASP A 44 13.60 5.20 -5.23
C ASP A 44 12.76 3.91 -5.18
N LEU A 45 11.43 4.04 -5.05
CA LEU A 45 10.52 2.89 -5.08
C LEU A 45 10.54 2.18 -6.42
N LEU A 46 10.49 2.94 -7.53
CA LEU A 46 10.52 2.39 -8.89
C LEU A 46 11.81 1.63 -9.14
N LEU A 47 12.95 2.13 -8.66
CA LEU A 47 14.24 1.45 -8.76
C LEU A 47 14.23 0.10 -8.04
N LEU A 48 13.61 0.03 -6.85
CA LEU A 48 13.53 -1.20 -6.05
C LEU A 48 12.63 -2.28 -6.64
N ILE A 49 11.56 -1.89 -7.35
CA ILE A 49 10.53 -2.84 -7.82
C ILE A 49 10.47 -2.99 -9.34
N GLY A 50 11.19 -2.15 -10.09
CA GLY A 50 11.01 -1.99 -11.54
C GLY A 50 11.23 -3.27 -12.33
N GLU A 51 12.26 -4.04 -11.98
CA GLU A 51 12.58 -5.31 -12.63
C GLU A 51 11.46 -6.35 -12.47
N ASP A 52 10.91 -6.50 -11.26
CA ASP A 52 9.81 -7.44 -10.98
C ASP A 52 8.50 -7.08 -11.70
N LEU A 53 8.37 -5.83 -12.14
CA LEU A 53 7.22 -5.34 -12.91
C LEU A 53 7.37 -5.53 -14.42
N LEU A 54 8.53 -5.95 -14.92
CA LEU A 54 8.72 -6.24 -16.34
C LEU A 54 7.83 -7.41 -16.83
N PRO A 55 7.58 -7.48 -18.15
CA PRO A 55 6.94 -8.65 -18.76
C PRO A 55 7.72 -9.94 -18.48
N ARG A 56 7.07 -11.10 -18.63
CA ARG A 56 7.74 -12.40 -18.53
C ARG A 56 8.79 -12.53 -19.66
N ALA A 57 9.87 -13.28 -19.42
CA ALA A 57 11.00 -13.43 -20.33
C ALA A 57 10.64 -13.83 -21.78
N ASN A 58 9.52 -14.55 -21.98
CA ASN A 58 9.06 -15.01 -23.31
C ASN A 58 8.00 -14.07 -23.93
N TYR A 59 7.90 -12.84 -23.46
CA TYR A 59 6.95 -11.86 -24.00
C TYR A 59 7.52 -11.22 -25.26
N VAL A 60 6.80 -11.32 -26.38
CA VAL A 60 7.14 -10.61 -27.62
C VAL A 60 6.91 -9.11 -27.41
N PRO A 61 7.94 -8.25 -27.46
CA PRO A 61 7.79 -6.82 -27.26
C PRO A 61 6.77 -6.26 -28.26
N ARG A 62 5.75 -5.60 -27.74
CA ARG A 62 4.82 -4.79 -28.53
C ARG A 62 5.00 -3.34 -28.12
N GLU A 63 4.72 -2.42 -29.03
CA GLU A 63 4.77 -0.98 -28.73
C GLU A 63 3.79 -0.58 -27.62
N ASP A 64 2.79 -1.42 -27.34
CA ASP A 64 1.75 -1.16 -26.35
C ASP A 64 2.01 -1.80 -24.96
N VAL A 65 3.25 -2.20 -24.65
CA VAL A 65 3.59 -2.72 -23.31
C VAL A 65 3.53 -1.61 -22.26
N VAL A 66 2.80 -1.87 -21.17
CA VAL A 66 2.74 -0.97 -20.01
C VAL A 66 4.05 -1.05 -19.23
N SER A 67 4.78 0.07 -19.16
CA SER A 67 6.07 0.17 -18.47
C SER A 67 5.94 -0.02 -16.95
N PRO A 68 7.02 -0.43 -16.23
CA PRO A 68 7.03 -0.45 -14.76
C PRO A 68 6.60 0.87 -14.12
N GLU A 69 7.06 1.99 -14.68
CA GLU A 69 6.72 3.33 -14.22
C GLU A 69 5.22 3.61 -14.35
N GLN A 70 4.63 3.30 -15.51
CA GLN A 70 3.19 3.46 -15.73
C GLN A 70 2.38 2.57 -14.80
N LYS A 71 2.83 1.34 -14.55
CA LYS A 71 2.20 0.43 -13.56
C LYS A 71 2.22 1.01 -12.15
N LEU A 72 3.34 1.63 -11.76
CA LEU A 72 3.47 2.29 -10.46
C LEU A 72 2.55 3.52 -10.36
N VAL A 73 2.50 4.36 -11.40
CA VAL A 73 1.59 5.53 -11.48
C VAL A 73 0.12 5.12 -11.29
N ILE A 74 -0.33 4.10 -12.02
CA ILE A 74 -1.71 3.59 -11.92
C ILE A 74 -1.99 3.08 -10.50
N THR A 75 -1.04 2.33 -9.93
CA THR A 75 -1.18 1.72 -8.61
C THR A 75 -1.21 2.75 -7.50
N LEU A 76 -0.29 3.72 -7.50
CA LEU A 76 -0.28 4.79 -6.49
C LEU A 76 -1.51 5.68 -6.60
N ARG A 77 -2.04 5.91 -7.81
CA ARG A 77 -3.29 6.64 -7.98
C ARG A 77 -4.47 5.93 -7.33
N TYR A 78 -4.55 4.61 -7.50
CA TYR A 78 -5.54 3.77 -6.81
C TYR A 78 -5.39 3.87 -5.30
N LEU A 79 -4.17 3.65 -4.76
CA LEU A 79 -3.91 3.67 -3.31
C LEU A 79 -4.18 5.02 -2.66
N THR A 80 -3.92 6.12 -3.38
CA THR A 80 -4.12 7.49 -2.87
C THR A 80 -5.60 7.86 -2.75
N THR A 81 -6.43 7.39 -3.68
CA THR A 81 -7.82 7.88 -3.82
C THR A 81 -8.88 6.87 -3.44
N GLY A 82 -8.58 5.57 -3.52
CA GLY A 82 -9.59 4.51 -3.43
C GLY A 82 -10.60 4.55 -4.58
N CYS A 83 -10.27 5.16 -5.74
CA CYS A 83 -11.16 5.25 -6.90
C CYS A 83 -11.54 3.88 -7.48
N TYR A 84 -12.59 3.83 -8.28
CA TYR A 84 -13.00 2.58 -8.91
C TYR A 84 -12.05 2.21 -10.06
N PHE A 85 -11.86 0.91 -10.29
CA PHE A 85 -11.09 0.43 -11.44
C PHE A 85 -11.67 0.88 -12.80
N ALA A 86 -12.97 1.21 -12.85
CA ALA A 86 -13.58 1.79 -14.03
C ALA A 86 -13.04 3.20 -14.34
N ASP A 87 -12.80 4.01 -13.31
CA ASP A 87 -12.24 5.36 -13.47
C ASP A 87 -10.81 5.27 -14.01
N LEU A 88 -10.01 4.35 -13.47
CA LEU A 88 -8.66 4.08 -13.94
C LEU A 88 -8.62 3.52 -15.37
N HIS A 89 -9.58 2.66 -15.73
CA HIS A 89 -9.74 2.15 -17.10
C HIS A 89 -9.88 3.29 -18.10
N TYR A 90 -10.77 4.25 -17.83
CA TYR A 90 -10.97 5.40 -18.72
C TYR A 90 -9.79 6.38 -18.66
N ALA A 91 -9.28 6.69 -17.47
CA ALA A 91 -8.18 7.65 -17.30
C ALA A 91 -6.88 7.20 -17.98
N TYR A 92 -6.55 5.91 -17.89
CA TYR A 92 -5.32 5.36 -18.46
C TYR A 92 -5.53 4.62 -19.78
N ARG A 93 -6.77 4.53 -20.27
CA ARG A 93 -7.14 3.87 -21.54
C ARG A 93 -6.58 2.45 -21.63
N LEU A 94 -6.74 1.69 -20.55
CA LEU A 94 -6.32 0.30 -20.42
C LEU A 94 -7.50 -0.58 -20.05
N GLY A 95 -7.60 -1.80 -20.58
CA GLY A 95 -8.65 -2.74 -20.22
C GLY A 95 -8.83 -2.88 -18.70
N LYS A 96 -10.08 -2.92 -18.22
CA LYS A 96 -10.37 -2.95 -16.78
C LYS A 96 -9.70 -4.12 -16.06
N SER A 97 -9.68 -5.30 -16.68
CA SER A 97 -8.95 -6.47 -16.16
C SER A 97 -7.45 -6.20 -16.04
N THR A 98 -6.85 -5.62 -17.08
CA THR A 98 -5.43 -5.22 -17.08
C THR A 98 -5.10 -4.26 -15.95
N VAL A 99 -5.94 -3.24 -15.69
CA VAL A 99 -5.74 -2.31 -14.58
C VAL A 99 -5.79 -3.03 -13.23
N ILE A 100 -6.77 -3.93 -13.03
CA ILE A 100 -6.89 -4.72 -11.80
C ILE A 100 -5.62 -5.56 -11.58
N ASP A 101 -5.13 -6.24 -12.63
CA ASP A 101 -3.95 -7.08 -12.55
C ASP A 101 -2.68 -6.28 -12.27
N ILE A 102 -2.56 -5.08 -12.88
CA ILE A 102 -1.47 -4.13 -12.59
C ILE A 102 -1.47 -3.77 -11.11
N VAL A 103 -2.60 -3.29 -10.58
CA VAL A 103 -2.68 -2.85 -9.18
C VAL A 103 -2.36 -4.01 -8.22
N LYS A 104 -2.95 -5.19 -8.44
CA LYS A 104 -2.69 -6.37 -7.61
C LYS A 104 -1.23 -6.79 -7.65
N LYS A 105 -0.64 -6.91 -8.85
CA LYS A 105 0.77 -7.32 -9.01
C LYS A 105 1.70 -6.30 -8.37
N THR A 106 1.49 -5.01 -8.62
CA THR A 106 2.37 -3.96 -8.11
C THR A 106 2.30 -3.86 -6.59
N VAL A 107 1.11 -3.92 -5.96
CA VAL A 107 0.99 -3.96 -4.49
C VAL A 107 1.69 -5.19 -3.89
N TYR A 108 1.54 -6.36 -4.52
CA TYR A 108 2.21 -7.58 -4.08
C TYR A 108 3.74 -7.47 -4.14
N VAL A 109 4.28 -6.91 -5.24
CA VAL A 109 5.73 -6.68 -5.39
C VAL A 109 6.22 -5.67 -4.35
N ILE A 110 5.52 -4.55 -4.16
CA ILE A 110 5.85 -3.55 -3.14
C ILE A 110 5.93 -4.22 -1.76
N TRP A 111 4.90 -4.98 -1.38
CA TRP A 111 4.87 -5.66 -0.09
C TRP A 111 6.07 -6.59 0.10
N ASN A 112 6.34 -7.46 -0.87
CA ASN A 112 7.40 -8.45 -0.73
C ASN A 112 8.81 -7.84 -0.74
N LYS A 113 9.03 -6.75 -1.47
CA LYS A 113 10.33 -6.07 -1.50
C LYS A 113 10.56 -5.22 -0.26
N LEU A 114 9.54 -4.52 0.22
CA LEU A 114 9.74 -3.48 1.24
C LEU A 114 9.47 -3.95 2.67
N LYS A 115 8.57 -4.93 2.91
CA LYS A 115 8.12 -5.25 4.29
C LYS A 115 9.29 -5.51 5.26
N ASP A 116 10.32 -6.23 4.80
CA ASP A 116 11.46 -6.61 5.62
C ASP A 116 12.53 -5.50 5.69
N ILE A 117 12.42 -4.46 4.85
CA ILE A 117 13.29 -3.28 4.87
C ILE A 117 12.70 -2.23 5.81
N VAL A 118 11.40 -1.95 5.68
CA VAL A 118 10.74 -0.84 6.39
C VAL A 118 10.16 -1.23 7.75
N MET A 119 9.92 -2.52 7.99
CA MET A 119 9.42 -3.07 9.25
C MET A 119 10.29 -4.24 9.71
N LYS A 120 11.62 -4.08 9.61
CA LYS A 120 12.56 -5.04 10.19
C LYS A 120 12.38 -5.07 11.72
N GLU A 121 12.67 -6.20 12.34
CA GLU A 121 12.71 -6.30 13.80
C GLU A 121 13.80 -5.35 14.33
N PRO A 122 13.48 -4.39 15.21
CA PRO A 122 14.47 -3.45 15.74
C PRO A 122 15.51 -4.12 16.62
N SER A 123 16.77 -3.65 16.55
CA SER A 123 17.82 -4.02 17.51
C SER A 123 17.57 -3.39 18.89
N THR A 124 18.33 -3.81 19.90
CA THR A 124 18.27 -3.22 21.24
C THR A 124 18.54 -1.71 21.20
N GLU A 125 19.53 -1.27 20.42
CA GLU A 125 19.88 0.14 20.23
C GLU A 125 18.74 0.91 19.56
N GLU A 126 18.13 0.32 18.52
CA GLU A 126 16.97 0.92 17.84
C GLU A 126 15.75 1.01 18.79
N TRP A 127 15.52 0.01 19.64
CA TRP A 127 14.50 0.09 20.70
C TRP A 127 14.76 1.22 21.69
N MET A 128 16.02 1.41 22.11
CA MET A 128 16.41 2.51 22.97
C MET A 128 16.23 3.87 22.29
N GLU A 129 16.43 3.96 20.98
CA GLU A 129 16.14 5.18 20.20
C GLU A 129 14.65 5.47 20.09
N ILE A 130 13.84 4.45 19.79
CA ILE A 130 12.37 4.55 19.76
C ILE A 130 11.85 5.03 21.13
N ALA A 131 12.34 4.42 22.22
CA ALA A 131 11.96 4.80 23.58
C ALA A 131 12.28 6.25 23.92
N ARG A 132 13.51 6.70 23.63
CA ARG A 132 13.93 8.09 23.82
C ARG A 132 13.11 9.06 22.96
N GLY A 133 12.82 8.67 21.72
CA GLY A 133 12.00 9.46 20.80
C GLY A 133 10.59 9.68 21.35
N LEU A 134 9.94 8.61 21.81
CA LEU A 134 8.59 8.69 22.37
C LEU A 134 8.57 9.41 23.72
N GLU A 135 9.53 9.17 24.60
CA GLU A 135 9.64 9.86 25.89
C GLU A 135 9.77 11.38 25.70
N LYS A 136 10.54 11.83 24.71
CA LYS A 136 10.70 13.25 24.38
C LYS A 136 9.37 13.96 24.11
N TYR A 137 8.41 13.30 23.46
CA TYR A 137 7.13 13.92 23.08
C TYR A 137 5.98 13.59 24.03
N THR A 138 6.04 12.46 24.71
CA THR A 138 4.93 11.95 25.54
C THR A 138 5.20 12.04 27.04
N HIS A 139 6.46 12.24 27.44
CA HIS A 139 6.93 12.12 28.83
C HIS A 139 6.62 10.76 29.48
N PHE A 140 6.44 9.72 28.65
CA PHE A 140 6.21 8.34 29.11
C PHE A 140 7.50 7.51 28.92
N PRO A 141 8.24 7.20 30.01
CA PRO A 141 9.53 6.52 29.90
C PRO A 141 9.36 5.08 29.44
N ASN A 142 10.38 4.55 28.74
CA ASN A 142 10.43 3.17 28.23
C ASN A 142 9.28 2.79 27.27
N CYS A 143 8.65 3.78 26.62
CA CYS A 143 7.60 3.54 25.64
C CYS A 143 8.20 3.09 24.29
N ILE A 144 7.96 1.86 23.86
CA ILE A 144 8.54 1.32 22.62
C ILE A 144 7.59 1.40 21.41
N GLY A 145 6.43 2.03 21.54
CA GLY A 145 5.51 2.21 20.43
C GLY A 145 4.11 2.63 20.86
N ALA A 146 3.42 3.34 19.97
CA ALA A 146 1.99 3.62 20.08
C ALA A 146 1.21 2.57 19.28
N VAL A 147 0.24 1.92 19.92
CA VAL A 147 -0.58 0.85 19.30
C VAL A 147 -1.98 1.37 19.03
N ASP A 148 -2.47 1.17 17.81
CA ASP A 148 -3.86 1.48 17.45
C ASP A 148 -4.42 0.50 16.41
N GLY A 149 -5.75 0.33 16.43
CA GLY A 149 -6.51 -0.56 15.57
C GLY A 149 -7.37 0.19 14.55
N LYS A 150 -7.38 -0.25 13.30
CA LYS A 150 -8.20 0.30 12.22
C LYS A 150 -9.06 -0.77 11.55
N HIS A 151 -10.37 -0.54 11.57
CA HIS A 151 -11.31 -1.34 10.79
C HIS A 151 -11.24 -0.99 9.30
N ILE A 152 -10.78 -1.94 8.48
CA ILE A 152 -10.81 -1.88 7.02
C ILE A 152 -12.11 -2.52 6.55
N ARG A 153 -12.98 -1.74 5.91
CA ARG A 153 -14.26 -2.22 5.38
C ARG A 153 -14.04 -3.28 4.30
N ILE A 154 -14.79 -4.37 4.39
CA ILE A 154 -14.78 -5.47 3.42
C ILE A 154 -16.21 -5.82 3.01
N ILE A 155 -16.32 -6.53 1.89
CA ILE A 155 -17.55 -7.25 1.55
C ILE A 155 -17.66 -8.43 2.52
N LYS A 156 -18.88 -8.70 3.02
CA LYS A 156 -19.16 -9.84 3.90
C LYS A 156 -18.57 -11.12 3.28
N PRO A 157 -17.61 -11.79 3.96
CA PRO A 157 -17.12 -13.08 3.49
C PRO A 157 -18.23 -14.13 3.49
N LEU A 158 -18.18 -15.07 2.53
CA LEU A 158 -19.13 -16.19 2.47
C LEU A 158 -19.07 -16.98 3.78
N ASP A 159 -20.22 -17.43 4.25
CA ASP A 159 -20.39 -18.28 5.45
C ASP A 159 -19.77 -17.74 6.75
N SER A 160 -19.50 -16.43 6.84
CA SER A 160 -18.82 -15.84 8.01
C SER A 160 -19.74 -15.44 9.16
N GLY A 161 -21.05 -15.63 9.03
CA GLY A 161 -22.04 -15.10 9.97
C GLY A 161 -21.83 -13.62 10.27
N SER A 162 -21.73 -13.27 11.56
CA SER A 162 -21.44 -11.92 12.04
C SER A 162 -19.96 -11.72 12.47
N MET A 163 -19.05 -12.65 12.17
CA MET A 163 -17.67 -12.58 12.69
C MET A 163 -16.94 -11.31 12.28
N PHE A 164 -17.14 -10.87 11.04
CA PHE A 164 -16.54 -9.64 10.52
C PHE A 164 -17.40 -8.39 10.77
N TYR A 165 -18.59 -8.53 11.36
CA TYR A 165 -19.48 -7.40 11.60
C TYR A 165 -19.07 -6.65 12.87
N ASN A 166 -18.72 -5.38 12.72
CA ASN A 166 -18.19 -4.56 13.81
C ASN A 166 -19.26 -3.68 14.49
N TYR A 167 -18.87 -3.01 15.58
CA TYR A 167 -19.73 -2.10 16.34
C TYR A 167 -20.14 -0.82 15.58
N LYS A 168 -19.49 -0.52 14.45
CA LYS A 168 -19.83 0.60 13.55
C LYS A 168 -20.81 0.17 12.44
N HIS A 169 -21.42 -1.00 12.59
CA HIS A 169 -22.45 -1.53 11.70
C HIS A 169 -21.99 -1.84 10.27
N PHE A 170 -20.73 -2.26 10.07
CA PHE A 170 -20.26 -2.77 8.78
C PHE A 170 -19.34 -3.98 8.92
N PHE A 171 -19.16 -4.74 7.82
CA PHE A 171 -18.20 -5.84 7.76
C PHE A 171 -16.77 -5.32 7.57
N SER A 172 -15.84 -5.75 8.42
CA SER A 172 -14.46 -5.28 8.40
C SER A 172 -13.46 -6.36 8.81
N THR A 173 -12.24 -6.24 8.29
CA THR A 173 -11.04 -6.82 8.89
C THR A 173 -10.30 -5.75 9.68
N VAL A 174 -9.55 -6.13 10.71
CA VAL A 174 -8.78 -5.18 11.54
C VAL A 174 -7.32 -5.19 11.12
N LEU A 175 -6.77 -3.99 10.96
CA LEU A 175 -5.33 -3.68 10.92
C LEU A 175 -4.94 -3.14 12.28
N LEU A 176 -4.07 -3.83 13.00
CA LEU A 176 -3.40 -3.31 14.19
C LEU A 176 -2.01 -2.83 13.78
N ALA A 177 -1.59 -1.67 14.24
CA ALA A 177 -0.27 -1.13 13.95
C ALA A 177 0.41 -0.60 15.20
N VAL A 178 1.74 -0.76 15.24
CA VAL A 178 2.63 -0.16 16.24
C VAL A 178 3.49 0.88 15.53
N CYS A 179 3.50 2.11 16.03
CA CYS A 179 4.25 3.22 15.42
C CYS A 179 5.26 3.83 16.39
N ASP A 180 6.36 4.36 15.84
CA ASP A 180 7.35 5.14 16.57
C ASP A 180 6.95 6.64 16.69
N ALA A 181 7.83 7.43 17.29
CA ALA A 181 7.65 8.88 17.43
C ALA A 181 7.69 9.67 16.11
N ASN A 182 8.18 9.07 15.03
CA ASN A 182 8.27 9.68 13.70
C ASN A 182 7.07 9.32 12.81
N TYR A 183 6.04 8.67 13.37
CA TYR A 183 4.89 8.14 12.65
C TYR A 183 5.26 7.04 11.64
N CYS A 184 6.38 6.35 11.86
CA CYS A 184 6.79 5.18 11.09
C CYS A 184 6.21 3.91 11.72
N PHE A 185 5.70 3.00 10.90
CA PHE A 185 5.26 1.69 11.37
C PHE A 185 6.47 0.86 11.78
N ILE A 186 6.46 0.36 13.01
CA ILE A 186 7.42 -0.63 13.52
C ILE A 186 6.93 -2.03 13.17
N SER A 187 5.62 -2.27 13.36
CA SER A 187 5.00 -3.55 13.08
C SER A 187 3.52 -3.38 12.76
N ILE A 188 2.99 -4.27 11.92
CA ILE A 188 1.56 -4.35 11.63
C ILE A 188 1.06 -5.79 11.73
N ASP A 189 -0.20 -5.95 12.11
CA ASP A 189 -0.92 -7.22 12.09
C ASP A 189 -2.27 -7.01 11.39
N VAL A 190 -2.54 -7.78 10.33
CA VAL A 190 -3.71 -7.59 9.47
C VAL A 190 -4.46 -8.90 9.33
N GLY A 191 -5.77 -8.88 9.51
CA GLY A 191 -6.61 -10.04 9.22
C GLY A 191 -7.58 -10.43 10.34
N ALA A 192 -7.48 -9.79 11.51
CA ALA A 192 -8.39 -10.08 12.61
C ALA A 192 -9.84 -9.72 12.24
N CYS A 193 -10.77 -10.51 12.79
CA CYS A 193 -12.20 -10.33 12.55
C CYS A 193 -12.70 -8.98 13.08
N GLY A 194 -13.62 -8.34 12.36
CA GLY A 194 -14.19 -7.05 12.77
C GLY A 194 -14.92 -7.03 14.11
N LYS A 195 -15.28 -8.18 14.67
CA LYS A 195 -15.85 -8.31 16.01
C LYS A 195 -14.78 -8.35 17.12
N SER A 196 -13.52 -8.62 16.77
CA SER A 196 -12.42 -8.71 17.72
C SER A 196 -12.07 -7.33 18.29
N ASN A 197 -11.69 -7.29 19.58
CA ASN A 197 -11.18 -6.08 20.22
C ASN A 197 -9.66 -5.97 20.08
N ASP A 198 -9.13 -4.75 20.15
CA ASP A 198 -7.70 -4.49 19.93
C ASP A 198 -6.82 -5.21 20.95
N SER A 199 -7.28 -5.37 22.19
CA SER A 199 -6.51 -6.07 23.23
C SER A 199 -6.31 -7.55 22.94
N THR A 200 -7.31 -8.23 22.38
CA THR A 200 -7.19 -9.64 21.96
C THR A 200 -6.30 -9.75 20.74
N ILE A 201 -6.44 -8.83 19.78
CA ILE A 201 -5.62 -8.82 18.57
C ILE A 201 -4.15 -8.60 18.96
N PHE A 202 -3.87 -7.61 19.81
CA PHE A 202 -2.53 -7.29 20.27
C PHE A 202 -1.87 -8.48 20.97
N LYS A 203 -2.56 -9.15 21.90
CA LYS A 203 -2.02 -10.34 22.59
C LYS A 203 -1.67 -11.49 21.64
N ASN A 204 -2.37 -11.59 20.51
CA ASN A 204 -2.14 -12.60 19.50
C ASN A 204 -1.13 -12.19 18.42
N SER A 205 -0.78 -10.91 18.36
CA SER A 205 0.09 -10.35 17.34
C SER A 205 1.52 -10.88 17.44
N THR A 206 2.22 -10.87 16.31
CA THR A 206 3.65 -11.23 16.25
C THR A 206 4.48 -10.32 17.15
N PHE A 207 4.16 -9.02 17.17
CA PHE A 207 4.82 -8.03 18.00
C PHE A 207 4.82 -8.42 19.49
N PHE A 208 3.64 -8.72 20.06
CA PHE A 208 3.52 -9.07 21.48
C PHE A 208 4.22 -10.40 21.82
N LYS A 209 4.24 -11.34 20.88
CA LYS A 209 4.95 -12.61 21.06
C LYS A 209 6.46 -12.42 21.04
N ASN A 210 6.98 -11.51 20.21
CA ASN A 210 8.40 -11.18 20.15
C ASN A 210 8.84 -10.38 21.37
N SER A 211 8.04 -9.41 21.81
CA SER A 211 8.36 -8.57 22.97
C SER A 211 8.51 -9.38 24.26
N ARG A 212 7.83 -10.51 24.41
CA ARG A 212 7.98 -11.41 25.57
C ARG A 212 9.24 -12.28 25.56
N LYS A 213 9.92 -12.40 24.43
CA LYS A 213 11.13 -13.23 24.29
C LYS A 213 12.42 -12.42 24.46
N ASN A 214 12.36 -11.13 24.15
CA ASN A 214 13.52 -10.27 23.96
C ASN A 214 13.59 -9.09 24.95
N LEU A 215 12.57 -8.93 25.80
CA LEU A 215 12.52 -8.00 26.95
C LEU A 215 12.36 -8.80 28.24
#